data_AF-A0A661WEJ9-F1
#
_entry.id   AF-A0A661WEJ9-F1
#
_cell.length_a   1.000
_cell.length_b   1.000
_cell.length_c   1.000
_cell.angle_alpha   90.00
_cell.angle_beta   90.00
_cell.angle_gamma   90.00
#
_symmetry.space_group_name_H-M   'P 1'
#
loop_
_entity.id
_entity.type
_entity.pdbx_description
1 polymer ?
#
loop_
_entity_poly.entity_id
_entity_poly.type
_entity_poly.pdbx_seq_one_letter_code
_entity_poly.pdbx_strand_id
1 'polypeptide(L)'
;MTHYELDLARARAHRTAATAIRNAQDKNTEVNQAKATRAIEAAVLIDPNWGGEHGELEEHNARASHFASHSQSATLARYRKGYENTTASSGHKSKNNGDGIAKALAGQTPEATMMAAEELLGLRFGELTAKYEKLNPGQKRMNSGNRIRNGFEKGTFTIEQVEATVNKHAQNVA
;
A
#
# COMPACT_ATOMS: atom_id res chain seq x y z
N MET A 1 -0.37 26.66 22.01
CA MET A 1 -1.26 25.70 21.33
C MET A 1 -2.23 26.51 20.49
N THR A 2 -2.13 26.37 19.18
CA THR A 2 -3.06 27.03 18.24
C THR A 2 -4.46 26.44 18.38
N HIS A 3 -5.49 27.16 17.93
CA HIS A 3 -6.87 26.67 17.95
C HIS A 3 -6.99 25.32 17.23
N TYR A 4 -6.29 25.17 16.11
CA TYR A 4 -6.18 23.94 15.33
C TYR A 4 -5.56 22.77 16.10
N GLU A 5 -4.50 23.01 16.87
CA GLU A 5 -3.86 21.98 17.69
C GLU A 5 -4.77 21.49 18.81
N LEU A 6 -5.55 22.39 19.42
CA LEU A 6 -6.54 22.05 20.44
C LEU A 6 -7.69 21.22 19.85
N ASP A 7 -8.21 21.61 18.67
CA ASP A 7 -9.27 20.86 17.99
C ASP A 7 -8.81 19.46 17.58
N LEU A 8 -7.57 19.33 17.11
CA LEU A 8 -6.98 18.05 16.79
C LEU A 8 -6.76 17.17 18.03
N ALA A 9 -6.40 17.77 19.15
CA ALA A 9 -6.26 17.05 20.43
C ALA A 9 -7.61 16.54 20.93
N ARG A 10 -8.66 17.37 20.90
CA ARG A 10 -10.06 16.99 21.21
C ARG A 10 -10.53 15.83 20.33
N ALA A 11 -10.38 15.98 19.02
CA ALA A 11 -10.72 14.97 18.04
C ALA A 11 -10.09 13.59 18.31
N ARG A 12 -8.81 13.57 18.69
CA ARG A 12 -8.08 12.33 19.03
C ARG A 12 -8.56 11.73 20.34
N ALA A 13 -8.78 12.56 21.36
CA ALA A 13 -9.27 12.13 22.66
C ALA A 13 -10.67 11.52 22.55
N HIS A 14 -11.59 12.19 21.86
CA HIS A 14 -12.97 11.72 21.65
C HIS A 14 -13.02 10.37 20.91
N ARG A 15 -12.21 10.21 19.84
CA ARG A 15 -12.15 8.95 19.08
C ARG A 15 -11.61 7.79 19.92
N THR A 16 -10.60 8.07 20.75
CA THR A 16 -10.00 7.08 21.64
C THR A 16 -11.01 6.62 22.69
N ALA A 17 -11.72 7.56 23.30
CA ALA A 17 -12.78 7.29 24.26
C ALA A 17 -13.92 6.47 23.63
N ALA A 18 -14.43 6.88 22.47
CA ALA A 18 -15.50 6.17 21.76
C ALA A 18 -15.13 4.72 21.40
N THR A 19 -13.89 4.50 20.95
CA THR A 19 -13.40 3.15 20.63
C THR A 19 -13.27 2.29 21.88
N ALA A 20 -12.79 2.86 22.98
CA ALA A 20 -12.65 2.15 24.24
C ALA A 20 -14.02 1.77 24.84
N ILE A 21 -15.01 2.67 24.77
CA ILE A 21 -16.40 2.40 25.16
C ILE A 21 -16.97 1.23 24.36
N ARG A 22 -16.86 1.26 23.03
CA ARG A 22 -17.35 0.17 22.16
C ARG A 22 -16.71 -1.16 22.51
N ASN A 23 -15.39 -1.19 22.70
CA ASN A 23 -14.69 -2.41 23.09
C ASN A 23 -15.10 -2.92 24.48
N ALA A 24 -15.44 -2.04 25.42
CA ALA A 24 -15.96 -2.43 26.73
C ALA A 24 -17.37 -3.02 26.65
N GLN A 25 -18.21 -2.49 25.76
CA GLN A 25 -19.55 -3.03 25.46
C GLN A 25 -19.46 -4.40 24.78
N ASP A 26 -18.61 -4.54 23.75
CA ASP A 26 -18.46 -5.78 22.98
C ASP A 26 -17.78 -6.88 23.80
N LYS A 27 -16.79 -6.51 24.60
CA LYS A 27 -15.94 -7.42 25.38
C LYS A 27 -15.97 -6.96 26.83
N ASN A 28 -17.05 -7.35 27.51
CA ASN A 28 -17.39 -7.06 28.91
C ASN A 28 -16.38 -7.66 29.90
N THR A 29 -15.15 -7.15 29.85
CA THR A 29 -14.02 -7.54 30.69
C THR A 29 -13.57 -6.32 31.48
N GLU A 30 -13.10 -6.54 32.71
CA GLU A 30 -12.62 -5.47 33.59
C GLU A 30 -11.51 -4.64 32.93
N VAL A 31 -10.64 -5.28 32.15
CA VAL A 31 -9.55 -4.60 31.42
C VAL A 31 -10.10 -3.61 30.39
N ASN A 32 -11.18 -3.95 29.69
CA ASN A 32 -11.76 -3.04 28.69
C ASN A 32 -12.60 -1.95 29.33
N GLN A 33 -13.32 -2.26 30.42
CA GLN A 33 -14.01 -1.26 31.23
C GLN A 33 -13.03 -0.21 31.79
N ALA A 34 -11.90 -0.64 32.37
CA ALA A 34 -10.87 0.27 32.87
C ALA A 34 -10.23 1.12 31.77
N LYS A 35 -10.04 0.57 30.57
CA LYS A 35 -9.56 1.34 29.39
C LYS A 35 -10.58 2.37 28.92
N ALA A 36 -11.87 2.04 28.96
CA ALA A 36 -12.94 2.97 28.63
C ALA A 36 -12.96 4.13 29.63
N THR A 37 -12.93 3.86 30.93
CA THR A 37 -12.91 4.89 31.98
C THR A 37 -11.74 5.85 31.81
N ARG A 38 -10.51 5.34 31.64
CA ARG A 38 -9.32 6.20 31.43
C ARG A 38 -9.40 7.06 30.18
N ALA A 39 -9.95 6.50 29.09
CA ALA A 39 -10.09 7.23 27.84
C ALA A 39 -11.17 8.32 27.92
N ILE A 40 -12.25 8.07 28.67
CA ILE A 40 -13.30 9.05 28.99
C ILE A 40 -12.74 10.18 29.84
N GLU A 41 -12.02 9.87 30.93
CA GLU A 41 -11.38 10.87 31.79
C GLU A 41 -10.42 11.76 30.99
N ALA A 42 -9.60 11.16 30.12
CA ALA A 42 -8.69 11.92 29.25
C ALA A 42 -9.42 12.82 28.25
N ALA A 43 -10.59 12.41 27.74
CA ALA A 43 -11.41 13.23 26.85
C ALA A 43 -12.05 14.39 27.60
N VAL A 44 -12.64 14.16 28.78
CA VAL A 44 -13.26 15.19 29.62
C VAL A 44 -12.26 16.25 30.09
N LEU A 45 -11.00 15.84 30.34
CA LEU A 45 -9.92 16.79 30.68
C LEU A 45 -9.58 17.77 29.54
N ILE A 46 -9.76 17.34 28.28
CA ILE A 46 -9.42 18.14 27.09
C ILE A 46 -10.66 18.90 26.58
N ASP A 47 -11.85 18.37 26.82
CA ASP A 47 -13.14 18.98 26.51
C ASP A 47 -14.16 18.70 27.63
N PRO A 48 -14.30 19.61 28.60
CA PRO A 48 -15.22 19.45 29.73
C PRO A 48 -16.70 19.36 29.34
N ASN A 49 -17.04 19.80 28.12
CA ASN A 49 -18.40 19.77 27.59
C ASN A 49 -18.68 18.50 26.75
N TRP A 50 -17.74 17.54 26.73
CA TRP A 50 -17.92 16.29 25.99
C TRP A 50 -19.01 15.42 26.64
N GLY A 51 -20.26 15.64 26.22
CA GLY A 51 -21.47 15.02 26.77
C GLY A 51 -21.82 13.66 26.21
N GLY A 52 -20.98 13.07 25.35
CA GLY A 52 -21.27 11.78 24.72
C GLY A 52 -22.51 11.78 23.81
N GLU A 53 -23.03 12.95 23.42
CA GLU A 53 -24.21 13.01 22.55
C GLU A 53 -23.90 12.36 21.20
N HIS A 54 -24.72 11.35 20.90
CA HIS A 54 -24.52 10.41 19.80
C HIS A 54 -24.35 11.08 18.43
N GLY A 55 -24.88 12.29 18.22
CA GLY A 55 -24.85 12.99 16.93
C GLY A 55 -23.47 13.53 16.52
N GLU A 56 -22.76 14.24 17.40
CA GLU A 56 -21.44 14.81 17.07
C GLU A 56 -20.34 13.74 17.01
N LEU A 57 -20.47 12.70 17.84
CA LEU A 57 -19.59 11.53 17.82
C LEU A 57 -19.78 10.68 16.56
N GLU A 58 -21.01 10.56 16.05
CA GLU A 58 -21.27 9.88 14.78
C GLU A 58 -20.68 10.64 13.60
N GLU A 59 -20.85 11.95 13.54
CA GLU A 59 -20.32 12.77 12.44
C GLU A 59 -18.78 12.79 12.46
N HIS A 60 -18.19 12.94 13.66
CA HIS A 60 -16.75 12.89 13.84
C HIS A 60 -16.17 11.48 13.59
N ASN A 61 -16.89 10.40 13.92
CA ASN A 61 -16.51 9.03 13.58
C ASN A 61 -16.71 8.72 12.09
N ALA A 62 -17.73 9.26 11.44
CA ALA A 62 -17.94 9.12 10.00
C ALA A 62 -16.79 9.79 9.24
N ARG A 63 -16.44 11.01 9.65
CA ARG A 63 -15.28 11.74 9.13
C ARG A 63 -13.97 11.00 9.43
N ALA A 64 -13.78 10.48 10.64
CA ALA A 64 -12.65 9.64 11.01
C ALA A 64 -12.50 8.36 10.17
N SER A 65 -13.60 7.65 9.98
CA SER A 65 -13.71 6.42 9.20
C SER A 65 -13.42 6.70 7.73
N HIS A 66 -13.93 7.81 7.20
CA HIS A 66 -13.62 8.30 5.86
C HIS A 66 -12.12 8.57 5.69
N PHE A 67 -11.46 9.22 6.65
CA PHE A 67 -10.00 9.43 6.60
C PHE A 67 -9.20 8.13 6.77
N ALA A 68 -9.67 7.20 7.61
CA ALA A 68 -9.02 5.90 7.79
C ALA A 68 -9.13 5.01 6.55
N SER A 69 -10.26 5.02 5.85
CA SER A 69 -10.48 4.26 4.61
C SER A 69 -9.64 4.77 3.43
N HIS A 70 -9.23 6.05 3.47
CA HIS A 70 -8.31 6.67 2.51
C HIS A 70 -6.85 6.74 2.99
N SER A 71 -6.55 6.18 4.17
CA SER A 71 -5.16 6.15 4.64
C SER A 71 -4.26 5.32 3.72
N GLN A 72 -2.98 5.68 3.67
CA GLN A 72 -1.98 4.94 2.88
C GLN A 72 -1.90 3.48 3.33
N SER A 73 -2.01 3.21 4.63
CA SER A 73 -2.01 1.86 5.20
C SER A 73 -3.22 1.04 4.76
N ALA A 74 -4.43 1.62 4.79
CA ALA A 74 -5.64 0.96 4.28
C ALA A 74 -5.55 0.67 2.78
N THR A 75 -4.99 1.61 2.02
CA THR A 75 -4.73 1.43 0.59
C THR A 75 -3.78 0.26 0.33
N LEU A 76 -2.63 0.21 1.01
CA LEU A 76 -1.68 -0.90 0.91
C LEU A 76 -2.31 -2.24 1.33
N ALA A 77 -3.14 -2.25 2.37
CA ALA A 77 -3.85 -3.45 2.81
C ALA A 77 -4.82 -3.98 1.74
N ARG A 78 -5.52 -3.09 1.02
CA ARG A 78 -6.37 -3.48 -0.11
C ARG A 78 -5.55 -4.12 -1.24
N TYR A 79 -4.47 -3.46 -1.68
CA TYR A 79 -3.63 -3.98 -2.76
C TYR A 79 -3.02 -5.36 -2.43
N ARG A 80 -2.55 -5.55 -1.20
CA ARG A 80 -1.92 -6.82 -0.77
C ARG A 80 -2.86 -8.03 -0.79
N LYS A 81 -4.19 -7.83 -0.73
CA LYS A 81 -5.16 -8.93 -0.80
C LYS A 81 -5.15 -9.65 -2.15
N GLY A 82 -4.81 -8.94 -3.22
CA GLY A 82 -4.72 -9.51 -4.58
C GLY A 82 -3.35 -10.07 -4.93
N TYR A 83 -2.42 -10.18 -3.96
CA TYR A 83 -1.07 -10.64 -4.27
C TYR A 83 -0.98 -12.16 -4.33
N GLU A 84 -0.43 -12.68 -5.43
CA GLU A 84 -0.19 -14.10 -5.65
C GLU A 84 1.24 -14.49 -5.26
N ASN A 85 1.41 -15.71 -4.77
CA ASN A 85 2.74 -16.25 -4.47
C ASN A 85 3.47 -16.61 -5.76
N THR A 86 4.75 -16.27 -5.84
CA THR A 86 5.60 -16.48 -7.02
C THR A 86 6.99 -16.93 -6.57
N THR A 87 7.79 -17.40 -7.52
CA THR A 87 9.22 -17.61 -7.31
C THR A 87 9.99 -16.47 -7.98
N ALA A 88 10.91 -15.83 -7.24
CA ALA A 88 11.84 -14.86 -7.81
C ALA A 88 12.92 -15.57 -8.65
N SER A 89 13.66 -14.83 -9.48
CA SER A 89 14.78 -15.39 -10.25
C SER A 89 15.85 -16.05 -9.37
N SER A 90 15.97 -15.63 -8.11
CA SER A 90 16.87 -16.22 -7.10
C SER A 90 16.36 -17.51 -6.47
N GLY A 91 15.17 -18.00 -6.85
CA GLY A 91 14.54 -19.19 -6.25
C GLY A 91 13.78 -18.93 -4.94
N HIS A 92 13.85 -17.72 -4.38
CA HIS A 92 13.10 -17.37 -3.17
C HIS A 92 11.60 -17.13 -3.47
N LYS A 93 10.76 -17.41 -2.47
CA LYS A 93 9.33 -17.08 -2.51
C LYS A 93 9.16 -15.56 -2.54
N SER A 94 8.31 -15.09 -3.44
CA SER A 94 7.97 -13.69 -3.66
C SER A 94 6.46 -13.52 -3.81
N LYS A 95 6.01 -12.28 -3.93
CA LYS A 95 4.62 -11.93 -4.23
C LYS A 95 4.55 -10.97 -5.40
N ASN A 96 3.61 -11.17 -6.30
CA ASN A 96 3.27 -10.23 -7.38
C ASN A 96 1.76 -9.97 -7.39
N ASN A 97 1.28 -9.09 -8.27
CA ASN A 97 -0.13 -8.73 -8.38
C ASN A 97 -0.96 -9.67 -9.29
N GLY A 98 -0.38 -10.77 -9.78
CA GLY A 98 -1.09 -11.79 -10.58
C GLY A 98 -1.50 -11.39 -12.00
N ASP A 99 -1.18 -10.17 -12.46
CA ASP A 99 -1.56 -9.73 -13.82
C ASP A 99 -0.74 -10.41 -14.94
N GLY A 100 -1.21 -10.28 -16.18
CA GLY A 100 -0.56 -10.89 -17.35
C GLY A 100 0.92 -10.50 -17.47
N ILE A 101 1.25 -9.23 -17.22
CA ILE A 101 2.63 -8.72 -17.24
C ILE A 101 3.47 -9.36 -16.13
N ALA A 102 2.92 -9.51 -14.93
CA ALA A 102 3.61 -10.11 -13.80
C ALA A 102 3.85 -11.61 -14.00
N LYS A 103 2.98 -12.30 -14.74
CA LYS A 103 3.16 -13.68 -15.19
C LYS A 103 4.24 -13.76 -16.27
N ALA A 104 4.19 -12.92 -17.30
CA ALA A 104 5.21 -12.87 -18.35
C ALA A 104 6.62 -12.58 -17.81
N LEU A 105 6.71 -11.74 -16.77
CA LEU A 105 7.97 -11.39 -16.11
C LEU A 105 8.38 -12.36 -14.99
N ALA A 106 7.58 -13.38 -14.67
CA ALA A 106 7.88 -14.30 -13.56
C ALA A 106 9.18 -15.07 -13.82
N GLY A 107 10.01 -15.23 -12.78
CA GLY A 107 11.31 -15.92 -12.90
C GLY A 107 12.42 -15.12 -13.61
N GLN A 108 12.11 -13.98 -14.23
CA GLN A 108 13.09 -13.21 -15.00
C GLN A 108 14.08 -12.42 -14.14
N THR A 109 15.32 -12.32 -14.62
CA THR A 109 16.38 -11.53 -13.99
C THR A 109 16.09 -10.02 -14.14
N PRO A 110 16.62 -9.18 -13.23
CA PRO A 110 16.53 -7.73 -13.37
C PRO A 110 17.07 -7.22 -14.70
N GLU A 111 18.17 -7.79 -15.19
CA GLU A 111 18.86 -7.41 -16.42
C GLU A 111 17.99 -7.72 -17.64
N ALA A 112 17.46 -8.94 -17.74
CA ALA A 112 16.53 -9.32 -18.82
C ALA A 112 15.27 -8.44 -18.80
N THR A 113 14.74 -8.12 -17.61
CA THR A 113 13.57 -7.24 -17.47
C THR A 113 13.87 -5.81 -17.91
N MET A 114 15.07 -5.28 -17.63
CA MET A 114 15.50 -3.95 -18.06
C MET A 114 15.65 -3.88 -19.58
N MET A 115 16.34 -4.85 -20.19
CA MET A 115 16.54 -4.88 -21.64
C MET A 115 15.20 -5.04 -22.38
N ALA A 116 14.30 -5.88 -21.86
CA ALA A 116 12.96 -6.02 -22.43
C ALA A 116 12.18 -4.70 -22.33
N ALA A 117 12.27 -3.99 -21.21
CA ALA A 117 11.63 -2.68 -21.06
C ALA A 117 12.22 -1.63 -22.01
N GLU A 118 13.53 -1.63 -22.25
CA GLU A 118 14.18 -0.73 -23.21
C GLU A 118 13.69 -0.99 -24.63
N GLU A 119 13.67 -2.25 -25.06
CA GLU A 119 13.23 -2.64 -26.40
C GLU A 119 11.74 -2.31 -26.62
N LEU A 120 10.86 -2.70 -25.70
CA LEU A 120 9.41 -2.46 -25.81
C LEU A 120 9.04 -0.97 -25.82
N LEU A 121 9.84 -0.13 -25.18
CA LEU A 121 9.59 1.31 -25.07
C LEU A 121 10.42 2.14 -26.07
N GLY A 122 11.20 1.49 -26.93
CA GLY A 122 12.09 2.17 -27.88
C GLY A 122 13.15 3.04 -27.21
N LEU A 123 13.58 2.68 -25.99
CA LEU A 123 14.67 3.37 -25.29
C LEU A 123 16.02 2.90 -25.83
N ARG A 124 17.06 3.70 -25.59
CA ARG A 124 18.42 3.29 -25.95
C ARG A 124 18.85 2.12 -25.08
N PHE A 125 19.52 1.14 -25.68
CA PHE A 125 20.11 0.02 -24.96
C PHE A 125 21.05 0.49 -23.84
N GLY A 126 20.85 -0.02 -22.62
CA GLY A 126 21.60 0.34 -21.43
C GLY A 126 21.15 1.64 -20.74
N GLU A 127 20.12 2.33 -21.23
CA GLU A 127 19.57 3.53 -20.59
C GLU A 127 19.01 3.24 -19.19
N LEU A 128 18.22 2.18 -19.03
CA LEU A 128 17.69 1.75 -17.75
C LEU A 128 18.78 1.16 -16.86
N THR A 129 19.77 0.48 -17.45
CA THR A 129 20.95 0.00 -16.70
C THR A 129 21.69 1.15 -16.04
N ALA A 130 21.96 2.23 -16.79
CA ALA A 130 22.58 3.44 -16.24
C ALA A 130 21.66 4.15 -15.24
N LYS A 131 20.37 4.32 -15.58
CA LYS A 131 19.39 5.00 -14.72
C LYS A 131 19.20 4.30 -13.37
N TYR A 132 19.28 2.97 -13.35
CA TYR A 132 19.03 2.16 -12.17
C TYR A 132 20.30 1.55 -11.56
N GLU A 133 21.48 2.02 -11.94
CA GLU A 133 22.77 1.50 -11.48
C GLU A 133 22.81 1.33 -9.95
N LYS A 134 22.37 2.35 -9.22
CA LYS A 134 22.38 2.42 -7.75
C LYS A 134 21.25 1.65 -7.05
N LEU A 135 20.31 1.09 -7.80
CA LEU A 135 19.16 0.39 -7.22
C LEU A 135 19.50 -1.06 -6.94
N ASN A 136 18.84 -1.66 -5.94
CA ASN A 136 19.00 -3.09 -5.70
C ASN A 136 18.27 -3.93 -6.78
N PRO A 137 18.62 -5.22 -6.96
CA PRO A 137 18.03 -6.08 -7.99
C PRO A 137 16.49 -6.09 -8.02
N GLY A 138 15.86 -6.14 -6.83
CA GLY A 138 14.41 -6.12 -6.71
C GLY A 138 13.80 -4.80 -7.19
N GLN A 139 14.41 -3.67 -6.84
CA GLN A 139 13.99 -2.34 -7.29
C GLN A 139 14.18 -2.16 -8.80
N LYS A 140 15.30 -2.63 -9.38
CA LYS A 140 15.54 -2.60 -10.84
C LYS A 140 14.43 -3.33 -11.60
N ARG A 141 14.11 -4.56 -11.16
CA ARG A 141 13.04 -5.38 -11.74
C ARG A 141 11.67 -4.72 -11.58
N MET A 142 11.36 -4.22 -10.39
CA MET A 142 10.06 -3.58 -10.11
C MET A 142 9.84 -2.33 -10.94
N ASN A 143 10.83 -1.44 -11.02
CA ASN A 143 10.72 -0.21 -11.80
C ASN A 143 10.60 -0.47 -13.29
N SER A 144 11.34 -1.45 -13.82
CA SER A 144 11.28 -1.83 -15.23
C SER A 144 9.97 -2.51 -15.57
N GLY A 145 9.49 -3.45 -14.74
CA GLY A 145 8.19 -4.08 -14.90
C GLY A 145 7.02 -3.08 -14.84
N ASN A 146 7.09 -2.05 -13.99
CA ASN A 146 6.08 -0.99 -13.96
C ASN A 146 6.06 -0.15 -15.25
N ARG A 147 7.21 0.07 -15.88
CA ARG A 147 7.25 0.75 -17.18
C ARG A 147 6.60 -0.08 -18.28
N ILE A 148 6.89 -1.38 -18.31
CA ILE A 148 6.26 -2.32 -19.25
C ILE A 148 4.74 -2.30 -19.04
N ARG A 149 4.28 -2.40 -17.78
CA ARG A 149 2.85 -2.33 -17.45
C ARG A 149 2.20 -1.03 -17.94
N ASN A 150 2.84 0.12 -17.72
CA ASN A 150 2.31 1.40 -18.20
C ASN A 150 2.25 1.47 -19.74
N GLY A 151 3.18 0.85 -20.46
CA GLY A 151 3.14 0.78 -21.94
C GLY A 151 2.03 -0.15 -22.44
N PHE A 152 1.84 -1.28 -21.78
CA PHE A 152 0.76 -2.22 -22.06
C PHE A 152 -0.63 -1.58 -21.83
N GLU A 153 -0.84 -0.90 -20.70
CA GLU A 153 -2.10 -0.22 -20.39
C GLU A 153 -2.44 0.90 -21.41
N LYS A 154 -1.42 1.49 -22.04
CA LYS A 154 -1.58 2.49 -23.10
C LYS A 154 -1.78 1.88 -24.50
N GLY A 155 -1.79 0.55 -24.61
CA GLY A 155 -1.91 -0.14 -25.89
C GLY A 155 -0.70 0.01 -26.81
N THR A 156 0.49 0.31 -26.25
CA THR A 156 1.72 0.46 -27.06
C THR A 156 2.20 -0.88 -27.61
N PHE A 157 1.96 -1.96 -26.87
CA PHE A 157 2.30 -3.33 -27.25
C PHE A 157 1.34 -4.33 -26.60
N THR A 158 1.24 -5.52 -27.17
CA THR A 158 0.40 -6.63 -26.68
C THR A 158 1.15 -7.49 -25.67
N ILE A 159 0.43 -8.38 -25.00
CA ILE A 159 1.04 -9.31 -24.04
C ILE A 159 1.98 -10.30 -24.73
N GLU A 160 1.64 -10.73 -25.94
CA GLU A 160 2.47 -11.65 -26.75
C GLU A 160 3.80 -11.00 -27.13
N GLN A 161 3.80 -9.70 -27.42
CA GLN A 161 5.03 -8.95 -27.67
C GLN A 161 5.88 -8.86 -26.40
N VAL A 162 5.26 -8.65 -25.23
CA VAL A 162 5.98 -8.67 -23.96
C VAL A 162 6.63 -10.02 -23.72
N GLU A 163 5.87 -11.12 -23.85
CA GLU A 163 6.39 -12.49 -23.66
C GLU A 163 7.53 -12.80 -24.64
N ALA A 164 7.37 -12.48 -25.92
CA ALA A 164 8.40 -12.70 -26.93
C ALA A 164 9.69 -11.94 -26.62
N THR A 165 9.58 -10.64 -26.31
CA THR A 165 10.75 -9.81 -25.99
C THR A 165 11.43 -10.25 -24.70
N VAL A 166 10.65 -10.62 -23.68
CA VAL A 166 11.19 -11.11 -22.40
C VAL A 166 11.92 -12.43 -22.60
N ASN A 167 11.35 -13.39 -23.33
CA ASN A 167 11.98 -14.69 -23.59
C ASN A 167 13.27 -14.55 -24.41
N LYS A 168 13.27 -13.65 -25.40
CA LYS A 168 14.46 -13.30 -26.18
C LYS A 168 15.61 -12.84 -25.26
N HIS A 169 15.33 -11.95 -24.32
CA HIS A 169 16.36 -11.43 -23.40
C HIS A 169 16.69 -12.40 -22.26
N ALA A 170 15.78 -13.27 -21.86
CA ALA A 170 16.05 -14.32 -20.88
C ALA A 170 17.16 -15.28 -21.36
N GLN A 171 17.13 -15.64 -22.65
CA GLN A 171 18.12 -16.55 -23.26
C GLN A 171 19.50 -15.90 -23.47
N ASN A 172 19.56 -14.56 -23.56
CA ASN A 172 20.80 -13.82 -23.79
C ASN A 172 21.57 -13.51 -22.49
N VAL A 173 20.97 -13.77 -21.32
CA VAL A 173 21.52 -13.42 -19.99
C VAL A 173 21.78 -14.67 -19.14
N ALA A 174 21.39 -15.85 -19.63
CA ALA A 174 21.68 -17.15 -19.01
C ALA A 174 23.11 -17.60 -19.34
#